data_AF-A0A2T5JK90-F1
#
_entry.id   AF-A0A2T5JK90-F1
#
_cell.length_a   1.000
_cell.length_b   1.000
_cell.length_c   1.000
_cell.angle_alpha   90.00
_cell.angle_beta   90.00
_cell.angle_gamma   90.00
#
_symmetry.space_group_name_H-M   'P 1'
#
loop_
_entity.id
_entity.type
_entity.pdbx_description
1 polymer ?
#
loop_
_entity_poly.entity_id
_entity_poly.type
_entity_poly.pdbx_seq_one_letter_code
_entity_poly.pdbx_strand_id
1 'polypeptide(L)'
;MVKGNRFGIGPVEAPTTGTRRSRDPGPMGVAVRESAASAQEASDALVEQRRQNAADAREFRAARDEGRVLVRLPVGEIEVDQLPRDRLDLEGIAESDEMEELKASIRERGQREPIEVYLSSSGRYQLKKGWRRLTALRQLHAESQEERFACAIARVTTPDADRADLYVDMVEENVIRQDLSFAEMAQIALALAADPQAGVGDADAAVARLYRSLHKVKRSYIRSFVALMAAVGEDLPFPRAVPRDLGVEVARKLGDGLEIPRGRLAACASAEEQNDLLRGLVQGAARPADVGAAAAPTARQKYEFRVGDTKVTARNGEFRIRAACDYSGIERRVLERAVRAFQDALSRKE
;
A
#
# COMPACT_ATOMS: atom_id res chain seq x y z
N MET A 1 -32.06 100.31 -58.28
CA MET A 1 -31.99 101.00 -56.97
C MET A 1 -32.15 99.97 -55.86
N VAL A 2 -31.04 99.39 -55.38
CA VAL A 2 -30.90 98.82 -54.02
C VAL A 2 -29.49 99.22 -53.58
N LYS A 3 -29.44 99.78 -52.37
CA LYS A 3 -28.41 100.67 -51.83
C LYS A 3 -27.09 99.94 -51.56
N GLY A 4 -25.98 100.59 -51.94
CA GLY A 4 -24.64 100.19 -51.53
C GLY A 4 -24.47 100.26 -50.00
N ASN A 5 -23.80 99.23 -49.46
CA ASN A 5 -23.46 99.16 -48.05
C ASN A 5 -22.42 100.23 -47.72
N ARG A 6 -22.81 101.20 -46.89
CA ARG A 6 -22.08 102.45 -46.57
C ARG A 6 -20.92 102.25 -45.56
N PHE A 7 -20.43 101.02 -45.41
CA PHE A 7 -19.42 100.66 -44.41
C PHE A 7 -18.21 99.91 -44.97
N GLY A 8 -18.10 99.68 -46.29
CA GLY A 8 -16.85 99.19 -46.89
C GLY A 8 -16.34 97.84 -46.36
N ILE A 9 -17.20 97.02 -45.79
CA ILE A 9 -16.85 95.67 -45.32
C ILE A 9 -17.15 94.71 -46.47
N GLY A 10 -16.13 94.41 -47.28
CA GLY A 10 -16.12 93.24 -48.15
C GLY A 10 -16.14 91.95 -47.33
N PRO A 11 -16.40 90.77 -47.94
CA PRO A 11 -16.40 89.51 -47.20
C PRO A 11 -15.07 89.38 -46.45
N VAL A 12 -15.16 89.13 -45.15
CA VAL A 12 -13.99 88.90 -44.29
C VAL A 12 -13.26 87.69 -44.87
N GLU A 13 -12.12 87.92 -45.50
CA GLU A 13 -11.14 86.87 -45.75
C GLU A 13 -10.84 86.23 -44.39
N ALA A 14 -11.18 84.96 -44.27
CA ALA A 14 -10.81 84.17 -43.10
C ALA A 14 -9.30 84.37 -42.88
N PRO A 15 -8.86 84.69 -41.65
CA PRO A 15 -7.43 84.84 -41.39
C PRO A 15 -6.76 83.57 -41.86
N THR A 16 -5.84 83.73 -42.81
CA THR A 16 -4.97 82.66 -43.29
C THR A 16 -4.40 82.00 -42.05
N THR A 17 -4.57 80.68 -42.00
CA THR A 17 -4.19 79.82 -40.88
C THR A 17 -2.86 80.27 -40.30
N GLY A 18 -2.92 80.98 -39.17
CA GLY A 18 -1.75 81.24 -38.35
C GLY A 18 -1.12 79.88 -38.10
N THR A 19 0.16 79.76 -38.47
CA THR A 19 0.97 78.55 -38.30
C THR A 19 0.64 77.96 -36.94
N ARG A 20 -0.06 76.82 -36.93
CA ARG A 20 -0.33 76.09 -35.69
C ARG A 20 1.03 75.91 -35.05
N ARG A 21 1.31 76.59 -33.93
CA ARG A 21 2.51 76.31 -33.13
C ARG A 21 2.53 74.81 -32.98
N SER A 22 3.57 74.17 -33.50
CA SER A 22 3.70 72.73 -33.44
C SER A 22 3.47 72.35 -31.98
N ARG A 23 2.45 71.50 -31.76
CA ARG A 23 2.17 70.91 -30.45
C ARG A 23 3.11 69.74 -30.19
N ASP A 24 4.22 69.69 -30.92
CA ASP A 24 5.23 68.69 -30.65
C ASP A 24 5.87 69.07 -29.33
N PRO A 25 5.91 68.11 -28.40
CA PRO A 25 6.46 68.39 -27.10
C PRO A 25 7.91 68.77 -27.22
N GLY A 26 8.27 69.86 -26.53
CA GLY A 26 9.66 70.23 -26.36
C GLY A 26 10.46 69.11 -25.69
N PRO A 27 11.80 69.19 -25.71
CA PRO A 27 12.69 68.12 -25.23
C PRO A 27 12.37 67.64 -23.80
N MET A 28 11.98 68.54 -22.90
CA MET A 28 11.52 68.17 -21.54
C MET A 28 10.19 67.40 -21.54
N GLY A 29 9.26 67.75 -22.43
CA GLY A 29 7.98 67.05 -22.57
C GLY A 29 8.10 65.68 -23.26
N VAL A 30 9.17 65.44 -24.01
CA VAL A 30 9.54 64.10 -24.50
C VAL A 30 10.12 63.27 -23.35
N ALA A 31 11.09 63.83 -22.60
CA ALA A 31 11.70 63.14 -21.45
C ALA A 31 10.69 62.74 -20.35
N VAL A 32 9.69 63.58 -20.07
CA VAL A 32 8.61 63.24 -19.11
C VAL A 32 7.73 62.10 -19.63
N ARG A 33 7.42 62.08 -20.93
CA ARG A 33 6.65 60.99 -21.55
C ARG A 33 7.41 59.69 -21.56
N GLU A 34 8.70 59.74 -21.88
CA GLU A 34 9.60 58.60 -21.85
C GLU A 34 9.73 58.04 -20.42
N SER A 35 9.91 58.92 -19.42
CA SER A 35 9.96 58.51 -18.01
C SER A 35 8.64 57.87 -17.54
N ALA A 36 7.50 58.43 -17.96
CA ALA A 36 6.19 57.86 -17.64
C ALA A 36 5.98 56.50 -18.32
N ALA A 37 6.38 56.36 -19.58
CA ALA A 37 6.34 55.09 -20.32
C ALA A 37 7.22 54.04 -19.64
N SER A 38 8.47 54.38 -19.29
CA SER A 38 9.37 53.47 -18.57
C SER A 38 8.84 53.08 -17.19
N ALA A 39 8.18 54.00 -16.47
CA ALA A 39 7.54 53.69 -15.19
C ALA A 39 6.34 52.75 -15.36
N GLN A 40 5.55 52.93 -16.43
CA GLN A 40 4.44 52.05 -16.78
C GLN A 40 4.95 50.64 -17.14
N GLU A 41 5.96 50.55 -18.00
CA GLU A 41 6.61 49.30 -18.40
C GLU A 41 7.21 48.56 -17.20
N ALA A 42 7.88 49.28 -16.29
CA ALA A 42 8.41 48.70 -15.06
C ALA A 42 7.29 48.17 -14.13
N SER A 43 6.17 48.89 -14.04
CA SER A 43 5.00 48.45 -13.28
C SER A 43 4.38 47.19 -13.88
N ASP A 44 4.17 47.17 -15.21
CA ASP A 44 3.59 46.04 -15.91
C ASP A 44 4.50 44.80 -15.83
N ALA A 45 5.82 44.99 -15.94
CA ALA A 45 6.81 43.94 -15.73
C ALA A 45 6.78 43.37 -14.30
N LEU A 46 6.64 44.22 -13.27
CA LEU A 46 6.51 43.78 -11.88
C LEU A 46 5.20 43.01 -11.64
N VAL A 47 4.10 43.43 -12.26
CA VAL A 47 2.81 42.73 -12.19
C VAL A 47 2.90 41.35 -12.83
N GLU A 48 3.51 41.25 -14.01
CA GLU A 48 3.71 39.99 -14.70
C GLU A 48 4.66 39.06 -13.93
N GLN A 49 5.78 39.58 -13.40
CA GLN A 49 6.68 38.81 -12.54
C GLN A 49 5.96 38.26 -11.30
N ARG A 50 5.11 39.07 -10.65
CA ARG A 50 4.30 38.60 -9.51
C ARG A 50 3.31 37.51 -9.92
N ARG A 51 2.73 37.61 -11.11
CA ARG A 51 1.80 36.60 -11.65
C ARG A 51 2.52 35.28 -11.92
N GLN A 52 3.71 35.33 -12.52
CA GLN A 52 4.56 34.17 -12.79
C GLN A 52 5.02 33.52 -11.48
N ASN A 53 5.59 34.29 -10.56
CA ASN A 53 5.98 33.79 -9.23
C ASN A 53 4.81 33.14 -8.48
N ALA A 54 3.60 33.71 -8.59
CA ALA A 54 2.41 33.13 -7.97
C ALA A 54 1.95 31.83 -8.66
N ALA A 55 2.14 31.69 -9.98
CA ALA A 55 1.90 30.45 -10.71
C ALA A 55 2.92 29.38 -10.32
N ASP A 56 4.22 29.70 -10.36
CA ASP A 56 5.31 28.80 -9.99
C ASP A 56 5.17 28.34 -8.53
N ALA A 57 4.81 29.24 -7.61
CA ALA A 57 4.57 28.88 -6.21
C ALA A 57 3.34 27.98 -6.01
N ARG A 58 2.34 28.04 -6.89
CA ARG A 58 1.21 27.09 -6.87
C ARG A 58 1.63 25.74 -7.43
N GLU A 59 2.35 25.73 -8.54
CA GLU A 59 2.86 24.50 -9.16
C GLU A 59 3.84 23.77 -8.23
N PHE A 60 4.75 24.50 -7.59
CA PHE A 60 5.68 23.94 -6.61
C PHE A 60 4.95 23.34 -5.40
N ARG A 61 3.90 24.01 -4.89
CA ARG A 61 3.06 23.48 -3.81
C ARG A 61 2.36 22.20 -4.24
N ALA A 62 1.70 22.19 -5.40
CA ALA A 62 1.07 21.00 -5.94
C ALA A 62 2.08 19.85 -6.15
N ALA A 63 3.26 20.13 -6.72
CA ALA A 63 4.32 19.14 -6.88
C ALA A 63 4.84 18.61 -5.54
N ARG A 64 4.92 19.45 -4.51
CA ARG A 64 5.29 19.03 -3.16
C ARG A 64 4.21 18.15 -2.53
N ASP A 65 2.94 18.56 -2.62
CA ASP A 65 1.82 17.83 -2.04
C ASP A 65 1.62 16.46 -2.71
N GLU A 66 1.83 16.38 -4.02
CA GLU A 66 1.85 15.13 -4.78
C GLU A 66 3.12 14.28 -4.58
N GLY A 67 4.04 14.70 -3.72
CA GLY A 67 5.29 13.96 -3.42
C GLY A 67 6.29 13.89 -4.59
N ARG A 68 6.19 14.80 -5.56
CA ARG A 68 7.11 14.90 -6.72
C ARG A 68 8.39 15.67 -6.41
N VAL A 69 8.45 16.35 -5.27
CA VAL A 69 9.62 17.12 -4.82
C VAL A 69 10.50 16.26 -3.91
N LEU A 70 11.78 16.14 -4.27
CA LEU A 70 12.80 15.53 -3.41
C LEU A 70 13.42 16.58 -2.51
N VAL A 71 13.57 16.27 -1.23
CA VAL A 71 14.21 17.11 -0.23
C VAL A 71 15.32 16.35 0.48
N ARG A 72 16.26 17.08 1.09
CA ARG A 72 17.27 16.51 1.98
C ARG A 72 16.80 16.70 3.41
N LEU A 73 16.71 15.61 4.18
CA LEU A 73 16.28 15.62 5.58
C LEU A 73 17.35 15.00 6.48
N PRO A 74 17.65 15.59 7.65
CA PRO A 74 18.56 14.99 8.61
C PRO A 74 18.07 13.60 9.05
N VAL A 75 18.95 12.59 9.05
CA VAL A 75 18.58 11.21 9.40
C VAL A 75 18.09 11.09 10.85
N GLY A 76 18.47 12.03 11.72
CA GLY A 76 18.02 12.13 13.12
C GLY A 76 16.63 12.72 13.31
N GLU A 77 16.08 13.43 12.32
CA GLU A 77 14.73 14.03 12.38
C GLU A 77 13.63 13.07 11.91
N ILE A 78 14.01 11.90 11.37
CA ILE A 78 13.08 10.93 10.78
C ILE A 78 12.74 9.84 11.81
N GLU A 79 11.52 9.81 12.29
CA GLU A 79 10.99 8.78 13.19
C GLU A 79 10.52 7.54 12.42
N VAL A 80 10.49 6.40 13.12
CA VAL A 80 10.15 5.08 12.53
C VAL A 80 9.07 4.32 13.29
N ASP A 81 8.66 4.81 14.46
CA ASP A 81 7.77 4.19 15.45
C ASP A 81 6.27 4.23 15.11
N GLN A 82 5.77 5.28 14.45
CA GLN A 82 4.32 5.41 14.25
C GLN A 82 3.67 4.42 13.27
N LEU A 83 4.42 3.69 12.45
CA LEU A 83 3.84 2.68 11.55
C LEU A 83 4.43 1.31 11.86
N PRO A 84 3.60 0.28 12.07
CA PRO A 84 4.08 -1.08 12.26
C PRO A 84 4.83 -1.49 10.99
N ARG A 85 6.04 -2.02 11.16
CA ARG A 85 6.89 -2.39 10.03
C ARG A 85 6.65 -3.85 9.66
N ASP A 86 6.62 -4.10 8.35
CA ASP A 86 6.35 -5.41 7.77
C ASP A 86 7.35 -6.51 8.16
N ARG A 87 8.43 -6.21 8.89
CA ARG A 87 9.48 -7.17 9.24
C ARG A 87 9.55 -7.39 10.75
N LEU A 88 9.35 -8.64 11.15
CA LEU A 88 9.37 -9.10 12.55
C LEU A 88 10.78 -9.20 13.13
N ASP A 89 11.81 -9.17 12.28
CA ASP A 89 13.22 -9.24 12.68
C ASP A 89 13.98 -8.06 12.09
N LEU A 90 13.70 -6.85 12.57
CA LEU A 90 14.40 -5.65 12.13
C LEU A 90 15.86 -5.66 12.57
N GLU A 91 16.14 -6.22 13.75
CA GLU A 91 17.48 -6.26 14.34
C GLU A 91 18.40 -7.21 13.56
N GLY A 92 17.96 -8.44 13.27
CA GLY A 92 18.75 -9.39 12.47
C GLY A 92 19.00 -8.90 11.04
N ILE A 93 18.08 -8.12 10.46
CA ILE A 93 18.31 -7.49 9.14
C ILE A 93 19.32 -6.35 9.23
N ALA A 94 19.32 -5.57 10.32
CA ALA A 94 20.28 -4.49 10.51
C ALA A 94 21.73 -4.99 10.61
N GLU A 95 21.92 -6.24 11.05
CA GLU A 95 23.22 -6.93 11.19
C GLU A 95 23.52 -7.90 10.03
N SER A 96 22.64 -7.99 9.03
CA SER A 96 22.78 -8.94 7.93
C SER A 96 23.87 -8.57 6.92
N ASP A 97 24.44 -9.56 6.24
CA ASP A 97 25.38 -9.36 5.13
C ASP A 97 24.77 -8.51 4.01
N GLU A 98 23.47 -8.66 3.74
CA GLU A 98 22.76 -7.83 2.77
C GLU A 98 22.71 -6.34 3.16
N MET A 99 22.78 -6.02 4.45
CA MET A 99 22.87 -4.64 4.94
C MET A 99 24.27 -4.07 4.69
N GLU A 100 25.32 -4.88 4.90
CA GLU A 100 26.69 -4.49 4.60
C GLU A 100 26.90 -4.21 3.10
N GLU A 101 26.33 -5.05 2.23
CA GLU A 101 26.32 -4.79 0.77
C GLU A 101 25.61 -3.47 0.43
N LEU A 102 24.47 -3.19 1.08
CA LEU A 102 23.75 -1.94 0.88
C LEU A 102 24.57 -0.73 1.35
N LYS A 103 25.24 -0.82 2.50
CA LYS A 103 26.15 0.21 3.00
C LYS A 103 27.31 0.45 2.04
N ALA A 104 27.93 -0.61 1.52
CA ALA A 104 29.00 -0.51 0.53
C ALA A 104 28.54 0.21 -0.75
N SER A 105 27.38 -0.16 -1.27
CA SER A 105 26.76 0.48 -2.44
C SER A 105 26.48 1.98 -2.21
N ILE A 106 25.92 2.34 -1.04
CA ILE A 106 25.66 3.74 -0.67
C ILE A 106 26.97 4.52 -0.49
N ARG A 107 28.02 3.91 0.07
CA ARG A 107 29.33 4.55 0.25
C ARG A 107 29.99 4.91 -1.07
N GLU A 108 29.87 4.03 -2.07
CA GLU A 108 30.45 4.18 -3.40
C GLU A 108 29.65 5.16 -4.28
N ARG A 109 28.32 4.99 -4.35
CA ARG A 109 27.46 5.64 -5.35
C ARG A 109 26.45 6.64 -4.75
N GLY A 110 26.39 6.75 -3.43
CA GLY A 110 25.40 7.56 -2.74
C GLY A 110 23.99 6.97 -2.78
N GLN A 111 23.03 7.72 -2.25
CA GLN A 111 21.63 7.32 -2.26
C GLN A 111 21.00 7.51 -3.65
N ARG A 112 20.66 6.40 -4.33
CA ARG A 112 20.00 6.43 -5.65
C ARG A 112 18.48 6.58 -5.58
N GLU A 113 17.86 5.89 -4.64
CA GLU A 113 16.41 5.90 -4.47
C GLU A 113 16.04 6.70 -3.23
N PRO A 114 15.06 7.62 -3.33
CA PRO A 114 14.60 8.39 -2.18
C PRO A 114 13.89 7.48 -1.18
N ILE A 115 13.92 7.86 0.10
CA ILE A 115 12.99 7.33 1.09
C ILE A 115 11.66 8.08 0.97
N GLU A 116 10.57 7.48 1.45
CA GLU A 116 9.28 8.18 1.53
C GLU A 116 8.98 8.46 3.00
N VAL A 117 8.65 9.71 3.31
CA VAL A 117 8.27 10.16 4.65
C VAL A 117 6.98 10.97 4.57
N TYR A 118 6.24 11.03 5.66
CA TYR A 118 5.15 11.99 5.82
C TYR A 118 5.39 12.88 7.03
N LEU A 119 4.82 14.08 7.01
CA LEU A 119 4.88 14.99 8.14
C LEU A 119 3.76 14.66 9.13
N SER A 120 4.10 14.23 10.34
CA SER A 120 3.11 13.89 11.36
C SER A 120 2.44 15.16 11.93
N SER A 121 1.34 14.98 12.66
CA SER A 121 0.64 16.07 13.34
C SER A 121 1.48 16.78 14.40
N SER A 122 2.54 16.14 14.91
CA SER A 122 3.51 16.74 15.83
C SER A 122 4.60 17.55 15.11
N GLY A 123 4.57 17.60 13.77
CA GLY A 123 5.56 18.29 12.94
C GLY A 123 6.87 17.52 12.75
N ARG A 124 6.91 16.23 13.12
CA ARG A 124 8.07 15.34 12.93
C ARG A 124 7.94 14.54 11.64
N TYR A 125 9.05 14.18 11.01
CA TYR A 125 9.02 13.34 9.81
C TYR A 125 8.90 11.88 10.21
N GLN A 126 7.94 11.17 9.64
CA GLN A 126 7.74 9.75 9.88
C GLN A 126 8.03 8.95 8.63
N LEU A 127 8.84 7.89 8.76
CA LEU A 127 9.15 7.02 7.64
C LEU A 127 7.91 6.28 7.15
N LYS A 128 7.64 6.36 5.85
CA LYS A 128 6.64 5.54 5.14
C LYS A 128 7.31 4.33 4.49
N LYS A 129 8.36 4.56 3.67
CA LYS A 129 9.10 3.50 2.94
C LYS A 129 10.61 3.75 2.96
N GLY A 130 11.38 2.66 2.84
CA GLY A 130 12.84 2.72 2.72
C GLY A 130 13.59 2.52 4.04
N TRP A 131 13.08 1.68 4.95
CA TRP A 131 13.69 1.43 6.26
C TRP A 131 15.15 0.99 6.17
N ARG A 132 15.47 -0.01 5.34
CA ARG A 132 16.85 -0.50 5.18
C ARG A 132 17.82 0.61 4.79
N ARG A 133 17.36 1.55 3.95
CA ARG A 133 18.14 2.68 3.47
C ARG A 133 18.35 3.73 4.56
N LEU A 134 17.31 4.06 5.32
CA LEU A 134 17.45 4.94 6.48
C LEU A 134 18.40 4.35 7.52
N THR A 135 18.27 3.05 7.82
CA THR A 135 19.14 2.34 8.75
C THR A 135 20.59 2.32 8.25
N ALA A 136 20.83 1.99 6.98
CA ALA A 136 22.16 2.02 6.38
C ALA A 136 22.80 3.42 6.46
N LEU A 137 22.05 4.49 6.15
CA LEU A 137 22.54 5.86 6.26
C LEU A 137 22.88 6.24 7.70
N ARG A 138 22.04 5.84 8.67
CA ARG A 138 22.30 6.06 10.10
C ARG A 138 23.56 5.35 10.58
N GLN A 139 23.73 4.07 10.21
CA GLN A 139 24.92 3.30 10.54
C GLN A 139 26.17 3.92 9.90
N LEU A 140 26.12 4.24 8.60
CA LEU A 140 27.23 4.91 7.90
C LEU A 140 27.60 6.25 8.53
N HIS A 141 26.62 7.07 8.90
CA HIS A 141 26.86 8.33 9.59
C HIS A 141 27.49 8.12 10.97
N ALA A 142 27.01 7.13 11.73
CA ALA A 142 27.59 6.79 13.03
C ALA A 142 29.05 6.32 12.91
N GLU A 143 29.36 5.47 11.92
CA GLU A 143 30.69 4.92 11.65
C GLU A 143 31.70 5.97 11.15
N SER A 144 31.28 6.84 10.22
CA SER A 144 32.19 7.72 9.48
C SER A 144 32.13 9.19 9.89
N GLN A 145 31.03 9.64 10.52
CA GLN A 145 30.74 11.04 10.84
C GLN A 145 30.78 11.97 9.62
N GLU A 146 30.60 11.43 8.40
CA GLU A 146 30.61 12.23 7.18
C GLU A 146 29.25 12.90 6.92
N GLU A 147 29.26 14.20 6.64
CA GLU A 147 28.06 15.02 6.38
C GLU A 147 27.18 14.49 5.24
N ARG A 148 27.77 13.81 4.26
CA ARG A 148 27.00 13.21 3.14
C ARG A 148 26.03 12.11 3.60
N PHE A 149 26.27 11.49 4.75
CA PHE A 149 25.39 10.48 5.35
C PHE A 149 24.50 11.05 6.46
N ALA A 150 24.73 12.29 6.90
CA ALA A 150 23.90 12.99 7.88
C ALA A 150 22.49 13.29 7.38
N CYS A 151 22.30 13.35 6.05
CA CYS A 151 21.02 13.62 5.40
C CYS A 151 20.59 12.47 4.48
N ALA A 152 19.29 12.17 4.47
CA ALA A 152 18.64 11.32 3.49
C ALA A 152 17.90 12.15 2.44
N ILE A 153 17.95 11.72 1.18
CA ILE A 153 17.08 12.19 0.11
C ILE A 153 15.70 11.56 0.32
N ALA A 154 14.68 12.39 0.50
CA ALA A 154 13.33 11.96 0.85
C ALA A 154 12.27 12.60 -0.05
N ARG A 155 11.21 11.85 -0.34
CA ARG A 155 9.92 12.38 -0.79
C ARG A 155 9.07 12.63 0.45
N VAL A 156 8.63 13.86 0.62
CA VAL A 156 7.70 14.23 1.70
C VAL A 156 6.30 14.22 1.11
N THR A 157 5.44 13.37 1.65
CA THR A 157 4.00 13.43 1.39
C THR A 157 3.35 14.20 2.53
N THR A 158 2.58 15.23 2.21
CA THR A 158 1.69 15.88 3.16
C THR A 158 0.51 14.94 3.40
N PRO A 159 0.25 14.49 4.63
CA PRO A 159 -0.92 13.66 4.89
C PRO A 159 -2.18 14.52 4.81
N ASP A 160 -2.81 14.55 3.64
CA ASP A 160 -4.26 14.78 3.53
C ASP A 160 -5.04 13.49 3.85
N ALA A 161 -4.32 12.38 4.00
CA ALA A 161 -4.87 11.05 4.10
C ALA A 161 -5.18 10.68 5.56
N ASP A 162 -6.34 10.05 5.76
CA ASP A 162 -6.74 9.41 7.00
C ASP A 162 -5.58 8.51 7.48
N ARG A 163 -5.38 8.42 8.79
CA ARG A 163 -4.36 7.53 9.37
C ARG A 163 -4.51 6.10 8.84
N ALA A 164 -5.73 5.66 8.56
CA ALA A 164 -6.01 4.39 7.91
C ALA A 164 -5.47 4.27 6.48
N ASP A 165 -5.46 5.35 5.70
CA ASP A 165 -4.96 5.37 4.32
C ASP A 165 -3.43 5.19 4.26
N LEU A 166 -2.70 5.67 5.28
CA LEU A 166 -1.26 5.40 5.40
C LEU A 166 -0.97 3.90 5.55
N TYR A 167 -1.82 3.15 6.27
CA TYR A 167 -1.67 1.71 6.38
C TYR A 167 -2.06 1.01 5.06
N VAL A 168 -3.08 1.50 4.34
CA VAL A 168 -3.47 0.98 3.02
C VAL A 168 -2.29 1.11 2.06
N ASP A 169 -1.70 2.30 1.95
CA ASP A 169 -0.56 2.56 1.06
C ASP A 169 0.67 1.70 1.38
N MET A 170 0.91 1.43 2.67
CA MET A 170 1.98 0.56 3.13
C MET A 170 1.76 -0.89 2.66
N VAL A 171 0.52 -1.35 2.74
CA VAL A 171 0.15 -2.74 2.49
C VAL A 171 -0.04 -3.02 1.00
N GLU A 172 -0.63 -2.11 0.23
CA GLU A 172 -1.03 -2.39 -1.15
C GLU A 172 0.15 -2.81 -2.03
N GLU A 173 1.30 -2.14 -1.93
CA GLU A 173 2.47 -2.49 -2.74
C GLU A 173 2.99 -3.90 -2.42
N ASN A 174 3.14 -4.23 -1.13
CA ASN A 174 3.73 -5.49 -0.69
C ASN A 174 2.78 -6.69 -0.88
N VAL A 175 1.48 -6.47 -0.70
CA VAL A 175 0.48 -7.52 -0.93
C VAL A 175 0.29 -7.82 -2.41
N ILE A 176 0.34 -6.80 -3.28
CA ILE A 176 0.28 -6.98 -4.73
C ILE A 176 1.51 -7.76 -5.22
N ARG A 177 2.69 -7.48 -4.66
CA ARG A 177 3.92 -8.23 -4.92
C ARG A 177 3.95 -9.65 -4.32
N GLN A 178 2.96 -10.00 -3.49
CA GLN A 178 2.85 -11.29 -2.78
C GLN A 178 3.95 -11.56 -1.73
N ASP A 179 4.56 -10.50 -1.19
CA ASP A 179 5.68 -10.60 -0.26
C ASP A 179 5.25 -10.78 1.21
N LEU A 180 3.94 -10.67 1.52
CA LEU A 180 3.41 -10.79 2.89
C LEU A 180 2.67 -12.12 3.13
N SER A 181 3.03 -12.79 4.22
CA SER A 181 2.33 -13.94 4.77
C SER A 181 0.97 -13.54 5.36
N PHE A 182 0.08 -14.53 5.58
CA PHE A 182 -1.21 -14.27 6.21
C PHE A 182 -1.08 -13.77 7.65
N ALA A 183 -0.02 -14.18 8.36
CA ALA A 183 0.24 -13.69 9.69
C ALA A 183 0.67 -12.21 9.70
N GLU A 184 1.55 -11.80 8.79
CA GLU A 184 1.91 -10.38 8.65
C GLU A 184 0.69 -9.52 8.27
N MET A 185 -0.14 -10.00 7.34
CA MET A 185 -1.39 -9.31 7.00
C MET A 185 -2.34 -9.19 8.21
N ALA A 186 -2.42 -10.23 9.05
CA ALA A 186 -3.21 -10.17 10.27
C ALA A 186 -2.65 -9.20 11.30
N GLN A 187 -1.32 -9.14 11.49
CA GLN A 187 -0.68 -8.18 12.40
C GLN A 187 -0.98 -6.73 12.01
N ILE A 188 -0.89 -6.41 10.72
CA ILE A 188 -1.16 -5.04 10.24
C ILE A 188 -2.63 -4.67 10.47
N ALA A 189 -3.55 -5.60 10.26
CA ALA A 189 -4.97 -5.39 10.58
C ALA A 189 -5.21 -5.18 12.08
N LEU A 190 -4.54 -5.95 12.94
CA LEU A 190 -4.63 -5.78 14.40
C LEU A 190 -4.03 -4.44 14.85
N ALA A 191 -2.90 -4.04 14.28
CA ALA A 191 -2.26 -2.76 14.57
C ALA A 191 -3.13 -1.58 14.13
N LEU A 192 -3.75 -1.66 12.95
CA LEU A 192 -4.70 -0.64 12.48
C LEU A 192 -5.92 -0.54 13.39
N ALA A 193 -6.48 -1.67 13.82
CA ALA A 193 -7.62 -1.69 14.75
C ALA A 193 -7.25 -1.18 16.16
N ALA A 194 -5.99 -1.32 16.56
CA ALA A 194 -5.50 -0.82 17.84
C ALA A 194 -5.12 0.67 17.81
N ASP A 195 -4.90 1.26 16.62
CA ASP A 195 -4.52 2.66 16.45
C ASP A 195 -5.73 3.58 16.65
N PRO A 196 -5.82 4.35 17.77
CA PRO A 196 -6.99 5.19 18.05
C PRO A 196 -7.15 6.32 17.04
N GLN A 197 -6.07 6.70 16.34
CA GLN A 197 -6.10 7.76 15.35
C GLN A 197 -6.60 7.28 13.99
N ALA A 198 -6.65 5.95 13.76
CA ALA A 198 -7.15 5.37 12.52
C ALA A 198 -8.67 5.36 12.40
N GLY A 199 -9.41 5.57 13.50
CA GLY A 199 -10.87 5.60 13.48
C GLY A 199 -11.52 4.28 13.01
N VAL A 200 -10.77 3.17 13.02
CA VAL A 200 -11.26 1.85 12.64
C VAL A 200 -11.78 1.13 13.88
N GLY A 201 -13.04 0.70 13.85
CA GLY A 201 -13.72 0.17 15.04
C GLY A 201 -13.19 -1.16 15.55
N ASP A 202 -12.99 -2.14 14.66
CA ASP A 202 -12.52 -3.48 15.02
C ASP A 202 -11.59 -4.09 13.96
N ALA A 203 -11.02 -5.25 14.27
CA ALA A 203 -10.09 -5.94 13.38
C ALA A 203 -10.76 -6.41 12.07
N ASP A 204 -12.07 -6.68 12.08
CA ASP A 204 -12.80 -7.06 10.88
C ASP A 204 -13.00 -5.87 9.91
N ALA A 205 -13.28 -4.69 10.46
CA ALA A 205 -13.31 -3.43 9.74
C ALA A 205 -11.92 -3.06 9.20
N ALA A 206 -10.85 -3.31 9.97
CA ALA A 206 -9.47 -3.13 9.52
C ALA A 206 -9.15 -3.99 8.30
N VAL A 207 -9.52 -5.28 8.32
CA VAL A 207 -9.36 -6.18 7.17
C VAL A 207 -10.17 -5.69 5.96
N ALA A 208 -11.40 -5.20 6.18
CA ALA A 208 -12.23 -4.68 5.11
C ALA A 208 -11.65 -3.41 4.47
N ARG A 209 -11.03 -2.54 5.27
CA ARG A 209 -10.37 -1.31 4.81
C ARG A 209 -9.07 -1.61 4.06
N LEU A 210 -8.14 -2.33 4.70
CA LEU A 210 -6.80 -2.62 4.17
C LEU A 210 -6.82 -3.45 2.90
N TYR A 211 -7.69 -4.45 2.84
CA TYR A 211 -7.66 -5.47 1.79
C TYR A 211 -8.86 -5.38 0.85
N ARG A 212 -9.40 -4.17 0.64
CA ARG A 212 -10.59 -3.96 -0.20
C ARG A 212 -10.40 -4.46 -1.64
N SER A 213 -9.17 -4.36 -2.16
CA SER A 213 -8.77 -4.77 -3.51
C SER A 213 -8.60 -6.29 -3.65
N LEU A 214 -8.45 -7.03 -2.54
CA LEU A 214 -8.23 -8.48 -2.58
C LEU A 214 -9.51 -9.27 -2.84
N HIS A 215 -9.36 -10.47 -3.39
CA HIS A 215 -10.48 -11.38 -3.56
C HIS A 215 -11.08 -11.83 -2.21
N LYS A 216 -12.41 -12.02 -2.16
CA LYS A 216 -13.16 -12.37 -0.93
C LYS A 216 -12.59 -13.57 -0.17
N VAL A 217 -12.07 -14.56 -0.89
CA VAL A 217 -11.47 -15.77 -0.31
C VAL A 217 -10.18 -15.44 0.44
N LYS A 218 -9.30 -14.63 -0.15
CA LYS A 218 -8.04 -14.21 0.49
C LYS A 218 -8.34 -13.39 1.75
N ARG A 219 -9.34 -12.49 1.70
CA ARG A 219 -9.83 -11.77 2.89
C ARG A 219 -10.33 -12.71 3.99
N SER A 220 -11.03 -13.79 3.64
CA SER A 220 -11.48 -14.78 4.63
C SER A 220 -10.32 -15.44 5.37
N TYR A 221 -9.24 -15.80 4.65
CA TYR A 221 -8.06 -16.36 5.28
C TYR A 221 -7.33 -15.36 6.17
N ILE A 222 -7.25 -14.08 5.76
CA ILE A 222 -6.70 -13.02 6.60
C ILE A 222 -7.49 -12.91 7.90
N ARG A 223 -8.83 -12.94 7.87
CA ARG A 223 -9.66 -12.93 9.09
C ARG A 223 -9.39 -14.12 10.02
N SER A 224 -9.21 -15.31 9.46
CA SER A 224 -8.82 -16.48 10.26
C SER A 224 -7.49 -16.25 10.97
N PHE A 225 -6.50 -15.70 10.28
CA PHE A 225 -5.22 -15.37 10.91
C PHE A 225 -5.34 -14.22 11.92
N VAL A 226 -6.20 -13.21 11.69
CA VAL A 226 -6.51 -12.18 12.69
C VAL A 226 -7.04 -12.80 13.98
N ALA A 227 -7.98 -13.74 13.89
CA ALA A 227 -8.52 -14.44 15.06
C ALA A 227 -7.44 -15.27 15.79
N LEU A 228 -6.62 -16.01 15.04
CA LEU A 228 -5.48 -16.76 15.60
C LEU A 228 -4.51 -15.84 16.33
N MET A 229 -4.12 -14.74 15.71
CA MET A 229 -3.13 -13.81 16.26
C MET A 229 -3.67 -12.99 17.41
N ALA A 230 -4.96 -12.61 17.40
CA ALA A 230 -5.60 -11.98 18.55
C ALA A 230 -5.65 -12.94 19.76
N ALA A 231 -5.81 -14.24 19.52
CA ALA A 231 -5.89 -15.24 20.58
C ALA A 231 -4.53 -15.62 21.19
N VAL A 232 -3.44 -15.47 20.43
CA VAL A 232 -2.09 -15.93 20.85
C VAL A 232 -1.11 -14.77 21.08
N GLY A 233 -1.20 -13.70 20.31
CA GLY A 233 -0.31 -12.54 20.42
C GLY A 233 1.15 -12.90 20.19
N GLU A 234 2.02 -12.39 21.05
CA GLU A 234 3.48 -12.59 21.02
C GLU A 234 3.91 -14.01 21.41
N ASP A 235 3.01 -14.83 21.95
CA ASP A 235 3.29 -16.23 22.30
C ASP A 235 3.49 -17.14 21.07
N LEU A 236 3.34 -16.59 19.84
CA LEU A 236 3.60 -17.27 18.57
C LEU A 236 4.96 -16.79 17.98
N PRO A 237 6.08 -17.47 18.27
CA PRO A 237 7.42 -16.98 17.90
C PRO A 237 7.71 -16.98 16.39
N PHE A 238 7.12 -17.91 15.63
CA PHE A 238 7.33 -18.07 14.18
C PHE A 238 6.02 -17.88 13.38
N PRO A 239 5.38 -16.71 13.43
CA PRO A 239 4.06 -16.51 12.85
C PRO A 239 4.07 -16.62 11.30
N ARG A 240 5.17 -16.21 10.66
CA ARG A 240 5.36 -16.31 9.19
C ARG A 240 5.41 -17.75 8.69
N ALA A 241 5.87 -18.66 9.53
CA ALA A 241 6.06 -20.06 9.15
C ALA A 241 4.78 -20.89 9.23
N VAL A 242 3.68 -20.31 9.73
CA VAL A 242 2.39 -21.01 9.84
C VAL A 242 1.77 -21.18 8.45
N PRO A 243 1.60 -22.41 7.94
CA PRO A 243 0.97 -22.63 6.66
C PRO A 243 -0.50 -22.17 6.68
N ARG A 244 -0.99 -21.66 5.55
CA ARG A 244 -2.37 -21.17 5.41
C ARG A 244 -3.41 -22.14 5.98
N ASP A 245 -3.37 -23.40 5.55
CA ASP A 245 -4.39 -24.39 5.90
C ASP A 245 -4.36 -24.72 7.40
N LEU A 246 -3.15 -24.75 7.99
CA LEU A 246 -2.98 -24.95 9.43
C LEU A 246 -3.56 -23.76 10.21
N GLY A 247 -3.19 -22.53 9.85
CA GLY A 247 -3.67 -21.33 10.54
C GLY A 247 -5.19 -21.18 10.48
N VAL A 248 -5.80 -21.50 9.33
CA VAL A 248 -7.26 -21.48 9.17
C VAL A 248 -7.95 -22.54 10.04
N GLU A 249 -7.43 -23.76 10.08
CA GLU A 249 -7.99 -24.82 10.93
C GLU A 249 -7.84 -24.52 12.43
N VAL A 250 -6.69 -23.98 12.85
CA VAL A 250 -6.48 -23.55 14.24
C VAL A 250 -7.47 -22.44 14.60
N ALA A 251 -7.64 -21.42 13.75
CA ALA A 251 -8.59 -20.34 13.98
C ALA A 251 -10.04 -20.84 14.08
N ARG A 252 -10.41 -21.81 13.23
CA ARG A 252 -11.73 -22.45 13.31
C ARG A 252 -11.91 -23.18 14.63
N LYS A 253 -10.93 -23.99 15.04
CA LYS A 253 -10.96 -24.72 16.32
C LYS A 253 -10.95 -23.79 17.53
N LEU A 254 -10.26 -22.65 17.46
CA LEU A 254 -10.32 -21.59 18.47
C LEU A 254 -11.76 -21.08 18.66
N GLY A 255 -12.49 -20.85 17.56
CA GLY A 255 -13.92 -20.51 17.61
C GLY A 255 -14.79 -21.62 18.23
N ASP A 256 -14.38 -22.88 18.11
CA ASP A 256 -15.03 -24.04 18.73
C ASP A 256 -14.61 -24.24 20.21
N GLY A 257 -13.77 -23.35 20.78
CA GLY A 257 -13.31 -23.41 22.18
C GLY A 257 -11.99 -24.14 22.41
N LEU A 258 -11.17 -24.36 21.38
CA LEU A 258 -9.79 -24.85 21.54
C LEU A 258 -8.99 -23.88 22.42
N GLU A 259 -8.35 -24.40 23.46
CA GLU A 259 -7.37 -23.64 24.23
C GLU A 259 -5.95 -23.87 23.69
N ILE A 260 -5.20 -22.80 23.50
CA ILE A 260 -3.80 -22.86 23.07
C ILE A 260 -2.91 -22.75 24.31
N PRO A 261 -2.03 -23.74 24.58
CA PRO A 261 -1.10 -23.68 25.69
C PRO A 261 0.03 -22.68 25.38
N ARG A 262 -0.25 -21.39 25.59
CA ARG A 262 0.62 -20.25 25.28
C ARG A 262 2.06 -20.43 25.76
N GLY A 263 2.26 -20.84 27.02
CA GLY A 263 3.61 -21.08 27.56
C GLY A 263 4.40 -22.17 26.83
N ARG A 264 3.73 -23.21 26.31
CA ARG A 264 4.41 -24.24 25.49
C ARG A 264 4.69 -23.74 24.07
N LEU A 265 3.80 -22.92 23.52
CA LEU A 265 3.96 -22.34 22.20
C LEU A 265 5.10 -21.31 22.17
N ALA A 266 5.19 -20.46 23.19
CA ALA A 266 6.26 -19.47 23.34
C ALA A 266 7.64 -20.12 23.55
N ALA A 267 7.67 -21.34 24.11
CA ALA A 267 8.91 -22.09 24.34
C ALA A 267 9.43 -22.86 23.12
N CYS A 268 8.69 -22.87 22.00
CA CYS A 268 9.14 -23.57 20.78
C CYS A 268 10.43 -22.93 20.23
N ALA A 269 11.44 -23.75 19.97
CA ALA A 269 12.74 -23.28 19.50
C ALA A 269 12.82 -23.20 17.97
N SER A 270 11.86 -23.79 17.25
CA SER A 270 11.83 -23.77 15.79
C SER A 270 10.41 -23.66 15.22
N ALA A 271 10.34 -23.19 13.97
CA ALA A 271 9.10 -23.15 13.20
C ALA A 271 8.46 -24.53 13.01
N GLU A 272 9.26 -25.59 12.90
CA GLU A 272 8.78 -26.96 12.75
C GLU A 272 8.08 -27.43 14.03
N GLU A 273 8.75 -27.27 15.18
CA GLU A 273 8.19 -27.60 16.50
C GLU A 273 6.89 -26.84 16.79
N GLN A 274 6.85 -25.54 16.49
CA GLN A 274 5.64 -24.73 16.63
C GLN A 274 4.49 -25.27 15.77
N ASN A 275 4.77 -25.55 14.49
CA ASN A 275 3.76 -26.03 13.56
C ASN A 275 3.28 -27.45 13.91
N ASP A 276 4.15 -28.30 14.46
CA ASP A 276 3.77 -29.62 14.97
C ASP A 276 2.91 -29.52 16.22
N LEU A 277 3.20 -28.60 17.13
CA LEU A 277 2.36 -28.34 18.29
C LEU A 277 0.97 -27.87 17.84
N LEU A 278 0.89 -26.92 16.91
CA LEU A 278 -0.39 -26.44 16.36
C LEU A 278 -1.16 -27.56 15.65
N ARG A 279 -0.49 -28.42 14.86
CA ARG A 279 -1.10 -29.61 14.25
C ARG A 279 -1.65 -30.56 15.31
N GLY A 280 -0.87 -30.82 16.36
CA GLY A 280 -1.25 -31.69 17.47
C GLY A 280 -2.49 -31.18 18.20
N LEU A 281 -2.64 -29.86 18.37
CA LEU A 281 -3.83 -29.25 18.98
C LEU A 281 -5.07 -29.44 18.11
N VAL A 282 -4.96 -29.21 16.79
CA VAL A 282 -6.08 -29.39 15.86
C VAL A 282 -6.54 -30.86 15.82
N GLN A 283 -5.59 -31.80 15.83
CA GLN A 283 -5.86 -33.24 15.85
C GLN A 283 -6.40 -33.71 17.20
N GLY A 284 -5.84 -33.24 18.31
CA GLY A 284 -6.25 -33.59 19.68
C GLY A 284 -7.60 -32.99 20.09
N ALA A 285 -7.98 -31.84 19.52
CA ALA A 285 -9.32 -31.27 19.66
C ALA A 285 -10.38 -31.95 18.77
N ALA A 286 -10.03 -33.02 18.06
CA ALA A 286 -11.03 -34.00 17.64
C ALA A 286 -11.38 -34.86 18.86
N ARG A 287 -12.45 -34.49 19.57
CA ARG A 287 -13.02 -35.35 20.63
C ARG A 287 -13.31 -36.74 20.04
N PRO A 288 -13.00 -37.85 20.73
CA PRO A 288 -13.21 -39.19 20.20
C PRO A 288 -14.71 -39.50 20.21
N ALA A 289 -15.35 -39.44 19.05
CA ALA A 289 -16.60 -40.14 18.81
C ALA A 289 -16.30 -41.29 17.84
N ASP A 290 -16.49 -42.48 18.38
CA ASP A 290 -16.39 -43.82 17.79
C ASP A 290 -15.04 -44.33 17.30
N VAL A 291 -14.53 -45.26 18.10
CA VAL A 291 -13.45 -46.18 17.79
C VAL A 291 -14.00 -47.22 16.79
N GLY A 292 -13.89 -46.91 15.51
CA GLY A 292 -13.86 -47.90 14.44
C GLY A 292 -12.46 -47.97 13.88
N ALA A 293 -11.64 -48.88 14.41
CA ALA A 293 -10.25 -49.08 14.00
C ALA A 293 -10.10 -49.18 12.47
N ALA A 294 -9.33 -48.28 11.87
CA ALA A 294 -8.68 -48.51 10.59
C ALA A 294 -7.40 -47.65 10.49
N ALA A 295 -6.35 -48.30 10.02
CA ALA A 295 -4.97 -47.84 9.94
C ALA A 295 -4.77 -46.42 9.37
N ALA A 296 -3.65 -45.81 9.80
CA ALA A 296 -3.12 -44.51 9.41
C ALA A 296 -3.40 -44.14 7.93
N PRO A 297 -3.91 -42.92 7.65
CA PRO A 297 -4.01 -42.46 6.27
C PRO A 297 -2.63 -41.96 5.83
N THR A 298 -1.90 -42.81 5.12
CA THR A 298 -0.97 -42.31 4.09
C THR A 298 -1.76 -41.41 3.16
N ALA A 299 -1.22 -40.23 2.86
CA ALA A 299 -1.83 -39.24 1.97
C ALA A 299 -2.18 -39.89 0.63
N ARG A 300 -3.44 -40.30 0.44
CA ARG A 300 -3.92 -40.85 -0.83
C ARG A 300 -4.12 -39.72 -1.82
N GLN A 301 -3.06 -39.48 -2.59
CA GLN A 301 -3.09 -38.66 -3.78
C GLN A 301 -4.22 -39.12 -4.72
N LYS A 302 -4.81 -38.14 -5.41
CA LYS A 302 -5.73 -38.34 -6.53
C LYS A 302 -5.13 -39.38 -7.49
N TYR A 303 -5.84 -40.47 -7.76
CA TYR A 303 -5.43 -41.43 -8.79
C TYR A 303 -6.52 -41.57 -9.86
N GLU A 304 -6.08 -41.68 -11.11
CA GLU A 304 -6.93 -41.78 -12.29
C GLU A 304 -6.67 -43.12 -12.99
N PHE A 305 -7.74 -43.81 -13.39
CA PHE A 305 -7.64 -45.06 -14.17
C PHE A 305 -8.79 -45.15 -15.18
N ARG A 306 -8.66 -46.06 -16.16
CA ARG A 306 -9.68 -46.30 -17.18
C ARG A 306 -10.23 -47.72 -17.06
N VAL A 307 -11.53 -47.86 -17.26
CA VAL A 307 -12.22 -49.15 -17.39
C VAL A 307 -12.97 -49.11 -18.72
N GLY A 308 -12.42 -49.79 -19.74
CA GLY A 308 -12.85 -49.60 -21.12
C GLY A 308 -12.75 -48.12 -21.54
N ASP A 309 -13.83 -47.56 -22.09
CA ASP A 309 -13.92 -46.15 -22.51
C ASP A 309 -14.27 -45.18 -21.36
N THR A 310 -14.38 -45.69 -20.14
CA THR A 310 -14.77 -44.89 -18.97
C THR A 310 -13.53 -44.43 -18.20
N LYS A 311 -13.38 -43.12 -18.04
CA LYS A 311 -12.35 -42.51 -17.19
C LYS A 311 -12.89 -42.36 -15.77
N VAL A 312 -12.16 -42.89 -14.80
CA VAL A 312 -12.48 -42.82 -13.37
C VAL A 312 -11.43 -41.99 -12.64
N THR A 313 -11.87 -41.13 -11.73
CA THR A 313 -11.00 -40.35 -10.84
C THR A 313 -11.46 -40.55 -9.40
N ALA A 314 -10.56 -41.02 -8.55
CA ALA A 314 -10.80 -41.21 -7.12
C ALA A 314 -9.91 -40.28 -6.30
N ARG A 315 -10.52 -39.56 -5.35
CA ARG A 315 -9.84 -38.79 -4.30
C ARG A 315 -10.60 -38.94 -2.98
N ASN A 316 -10.03 -38.45 -1.89
CA ASN A 316 -10.70 -38.50 -0.60
C ASN A 316 -12.08 -37.81 -0.68
N GLY A 317 -13.15 -38.57 -0.41
CA GLY A 317 -14.54 -38.09 -0.47
C GLY A 317 -15.15 -37.92 -1.87
N GLU A 318 -14.46 -38.23 -2.97
CA GLU A 318 -15.04 -38.13 -4.32
C GLU A 318 -14.61 -39.27 -5.26
N PHE A 319 -15.60 -39.85 -5.93
CA PHE A 319 -15.42 -40.82 -7.02
C PHE A 319 -16.16 -40.32 -8.27
N ARG A 320 -15.41 -39.89 -9.30
CA ARG A 320 -15.97 -39.29 -10.52
C ARG A 320 -15.81 -40.24 -11.70
N ILE A 321 -16.93 -40.56 -12.34
CA ILE A 321 -17.00 -41.40 -13.54
C ILE A 321 -17.31 -40.50 -14.74
N ARG A 322 -16.46 -40.53 -15.77
CA ARG A 322 -16.67 -39.84 -17.03
C ARG A 322 -16.64 -40.85 -18.17
N ALA A 323 -17.78 -41.04 -18.81
CA ALA A 323 -17.97 -41.91 -19.97
C ALA A 323 -18.71 -41.15 -21.08
N ALA A 324 -18.77 -41.73 -22.27
CA ALA A 324 -19.54 -41.19 -23.39
C ALA A 324 -21.06 -41.38 -23.24
N CYS A 325 -21.52 -42.08 -22.21
CA CYS A 325 -22.95 -42.25 -21.95
C CYS A 325 -23.58 -41.01 -21.33
N ASP A 326 -24.81 -40.71 -21.74
CA ASP A 326 -25.61 -39.63 -21.17
C ASP A 326 -26.33 -40.12 -19.90
N TYR A 327 -25.77 -39.78 -18.74
CA TYR A 327 -26.37 -40.12 -17.45
C TYR A 327 -27.64 -39.31 -17.13
N SER A 328 -27.87 -38.19 -17.81
CA SER A 328 -29.05 -37.35 -17.55
C SER A 328 -30.34 -37.94 -18.13
N GLY A 329 -30.22 -38.77 -19.18
CA GLY A 329 -31.34 -39.51 -19.78
C GLY A 329 -31.66 -40.84 -19.09
N ILE A 330 -30.91 -41.27 -18.08
CA ILE A 330 -31.12 -42.55 -17.39
C ILE A 330 -32.08 -42.33 -16.21
N GLU A 331 -33.09 -43.21 -16.08
CA GLU A 331 -34.02 -43.16 -14.96
C GLU A 331 -33.30 -43.26 -13.61
N ARG A 332 -33.70 -42.39 -12.67
CA ARG A 332 -33.13 -42.31 -11.32
C ARG A 332 -33.07 -43.66 -10.60
N ARG A 333 -34.09 -44.51 -10.74
CA ARG A 333 -34.15 -45.85 -10.12
C ARG A 333 -33.04 -46.78 -10.64
N VAL A 334 -32.62 -46.63 -11.89
CA VAL A 334 -31.54 -47.41 -12.48
C VAL A 334 -30.19 -46.94 -11.93
N LEU A 335 -29.98 -45.62 -11.86
CA LEU A 335 -28.77 -45.03 -11.27
C LEU A 335 -28.62 -45.39 -9.79
N GLU A 336 -29.70 -45.32 -9.01
CA GLU A 336 -29.69 -45.70 -7.59
C GLU A 336 -29.33 -47.18 -7.39
N ARG A 337 -29.85 -48.08 -8.22
CA ARG A 337 -29.46 -49.51 -8.19
C ARG A 337 -27.99 -49.71 -8.53
N ALA A 338 -27.48 -49.00 -9.54
CA ALA A 338 -26.06 -49.08 -9.93
C ALA A 338 -25.13 -48.56 -8.82
N VAL A 339 -25.48 -47.44 -8.17
CA VAL A 339 -24.71 -46.90 -7.04
C VAL A 339 -24.73 -47.86 -5.84
N ARG A 340 -25.87 -48.49 -5.54
CA ARG A 340 -25.95 -49.50 -4.48
C ARG A 340 -25.07 -50.72 -4.77
N ALA A 341 -25.14 -51.26 -5.98
CA ALA A 341 -24.28 -52.38 -6.38
C ALA A 341 -22.78 -52.02 -6.29
N PHE A 342 -22.42 -50.78 -6.65
CA PHE A 342 -21.05 -50.27 -6.50
C PHE A 342 -20.62 -50.17 -5.02
N GLN A 343 -21.49 -49.64 -4.15
CA GLN A 343 -21.24 -49.58 -2.70
C GLN A 343 -21.11 -50.98 -2.09
N ASP A 344 -21.96 -51.91 -2.50
CA ASP A 344 -21.91 -53.30 -2.05
C ASP A 344 -20.57 -53.96 -2.44
N ALA A 345 -20.12 -53.74 -3.68
CA ALA A 345 -18.82 -54.24 -4.15
C ALA A 345 -17.64 -53.64 -3.38
N LEU A 346 -17.70 -52.36 -3.00
CA LEU A 346 -16.66 -51.72 -2.18
C LEU A 346 -16.67 -52.19 -0.72
N SER A 347 -17.82 -52.61 -0.20
CA SER A 347 -17.97 -53.10 1.17
C SER A 347 -17.49 -54.55 1.33
N ARG A 348 -17.58 -55.36 0.27
CA ARG A 348 -17.00 -56.70 0.17
C ARG A 348 -15.52 -56.61 -0.23
N LYS A 349 -14.67 -56.14 0.68
CA LYS A 349 -13.22 -56.31 0.51
C LYS A 349 -12.88 -57.79 0.69
N GLU A 350 -12.39 -58.44 -0.36
CA GLU A 350 -11.48 -59.58 -0.22
C GLU A 350 -10.12 -59.11 0.34
#